data_AF-A0A833W6W7-F1
#
_entry.id   AF-A0A833W6W7-F1
#
_cell.length_a   1.000
_cell.length_b   1.000
_cell.length_c   1.000
_cell.angle_alpha   90.00
_cell.angle_beta   90.00
_cell.angle_gamma   90.00
#
_symmetry.space_group_name_H-M   'P 1'
#
loop_
_entity.id
_entity.type
_entity.pdbx_description
1 polymer ?
#
loop_
_entity_poly.entity_id
_entity_poly.type
_entity_poly.pdbx_seq_one_letter_code
_entity_poly.pdbx_strand_id
1 'polypeptide(L)'
;MNSTKRQKLKLQFDASVGLEVIDEVSMVTTELFAQIDERLRELYDPSKIFGGMSILLVGDFLQLVPVKGTSLCKNLYVTRQNDSSIKARDLFRRFKVFFSAISYEQVNVSTNSAILLLFKLCQPNIHKVPNGITKMGTDIFQNDVGNDPSWLYDLRILVTGNIDNAALIQSTTQLFGHLHNTIIIRWRRKIKEVVDAAVETALYDEDVHPYLFSYFAKNAPAQILDNSAGNLEWGIANGTECLMHSLGWDDYFKARTANELINNAMKNNEKIVDLPYPPVFINILLTDSDNNPISGEDWPPELNLETKWINNSDGTKYKPKIVIPIGIMTSNASDNKVKYSHISTEINSKPLHYLQHGVDLSFARTVWRAQGSTLKRVILLLQGSPISPSWAFEHLYVAMSRVKPVQGLRCLPLTPSFSREHFLKLRPSIFTVKWCMSIDDTGYWRSLENVV
;
A
#
# COMPACT_ATOMS: atom_id res chain seq x y z
N MET A 1 -12.65 -27.36 7.55
CA MET A 1 -11.27 -26.81 7.57
C MET A 1 -10.31 -27.98 7.54
N ASN A 2 -9.30 -28.02 6.64
CA ASN A 2 -8.36 -29.16 6.57
C ASN A 2 -7.64 -29.35 7.92
N SER A 3 -7.65 -30.57 8.44
CA SER A 3 -7.00 -30.98 9.71
C SER A 3 -5.55 -30.52 9.80
N THR A 4 -4.84 -30.48 8.67
CA THR A 4 -3.45 -30.03 8.52
C THR A 4 -3.26 -28.53 8.82
N LYS A 5 -4.20 -27.65 8.44
CA LYS A 5 -4.11 -26.20 8.76
C LYS A 5 -4.34 -25.94 10.24
N ARG A 6 -5.25 -26.71 10.86
CA ARG A 6 -5.55 -26.63 12.31
C ARG A 6 -4.35 -27.07 13.15
N GLN A 7 -3.66 -28.14 12.76
CA GLN A 7 -2.43 -28.57 13.43
C GLN A 7 -1.31 -27.54 13.31
N LYS A 8 -1.13 -26.90 12.14
CA LYS A 8 -0.15 -25.82 11.97
C LYS A 8 -0.42 -24.61 12.88
N LEU A 9 -1.67 -24.17 13.01
CA LEU A 9 -2.03 -23.07 13.92
C LEU A 9 -1.76 -23.43 15.38
N LYS A 10 -2.07 -24.66 15.81
CA LYS A 10 -1.75 -25.14 17.17
C LYS A 10 -0.24 -25.22 17.46
N LEU A 11 0.59 -25.40 16.42
CA LEU A 11 2.05 -25.40 16.55
C LEU A 11 2.63 -23.98 16.60
N GLN A 12 1.98 -23.00 15.94
CA GLN A 12 2.40 -21.59 15.96
C GLN A 12 1.95 -20.85 17.21
N PHE A 13 0.78 -21.21 17.76
CA PHE A 13 0.20 -20.63 18.96
C PHE A 13 0.29 -21.66 20.10
N ASP A 14 1.45 -21.73 20.74
CA ASP A 14 1.62 -22.55 21.95
C ASP A 14 0.84 -21.93 23.14
N ALA A 15 0.62 -22.71 24.20
CA ALA A 15 -0.10 -22.32 25.41
C ALA A 15 0.53 -21.13 26.17
N SER A 16 1.66 -20.60 25.70
CA SER A 16 2.39 -19.45 26.27
C SER A 16 1.88 -18.08 25.79
N VAL A 17 1.04 -18.02 24.74
CA VAL A 17 0.49 -16.75 24.24
C VAL A 17 -0.64 -16.28 25.14
N GLY A 18 -0.37 -15.27 25.98
CA GLY A 18 -1.36 -14.69 26.91
C GLY A 18 -2.15 -13.50 26.36
N LEU A 19 -1.66 -12.85 25.30
CA LEU A 19 -2.19 -11.60 24.75
C LEU A 19 -2.12 -11.62 23.22
N GLU A 20 -3.25 -11.36 22.56
CA GLU A 20 -3.30 -11.05 21.13
C GLU A 20 -3.45 -9.54 20.94
N VAL A 21 -2.58 -8.95 20.12
CA VAL A 21 -2.64 -7.53 19.77
C VAL A 21 -3.13 -7.39 18.34
N ILE A 22 -4.23 -6.66 18.15
CA ILE A 22 -4.77 -6.34 16.82
C ILE A 22 -4.56 -4.85 16.58
N ASP A 23 -3.57 -4.54 15.76
CA ASP A 23 -3.30 -3.17 15.31
C ASP A 23 -4.22 -2.77 14.13
N GLU A 24 -4.37 -1.48 13.90
CA GLU A 24 -5.22 -0.89 12.87
C GLU A 24 -6.68 -1.42 12.90
N VAL A 25 -7.27 -1.45 14.10
CA VAL A 25 -8.64 -1.96 14.35
C VAL A 25 -9.72 -1.32 13.45
N SER A 26 -9.48 -0.12 12.91
CA SER A 26 -10.38 0.54 11.96
C SER A 26 -10.58 -0.24 10.66
N MET A 27 -9.58 -1.03 10.24
CA MET A 27 -9.64 -1.91 9.07
C MET A 27 -10.17 -3.32 9.36
N VAL A 28 -10.50 -3.65 10.61
CA VAL A 28 -11.06 -4.95 10.98
C VAL A 28 -12.53 -5.01 10.63
N THR A 29 -12.91 -6.02 9.84
CA THR A 29 -14.32 -6.28 9.54
C THR A 29 -15.01 -6.97 10.71
N THR A 30 -16.31 -6.74 10.79
CA THR A 30 -17.21 -7.37 11.77
C THR A 30 -17.13 -8.90 11.69
N GLU A 31 -17.11 -9.44 10.48
CA GLU A 31 -17.03 -10.87 10.22
C GLU A 31 -15.69 -11.45 10.67
N LEU A 32 -14.57 -10.76 10.38
CA LEU A 32 -13.24 -11.20 10.80
C LEU A 32 -13.13 -11.21 12.33
N PHE A 33 -13.65 -10.17 12.99
CA PHE A 33 -13.60 -10.08 14.45
C PHE A 33 -14.38 -11.21 15.13
N ALA A 34 -15.57 -11.56 14.62
CA ALA A 34 -16.32 -12.72 15.10
C ALA A 34 -15.57 -14.03 14.85
N GLN A 35 -14.91 -14.17 13.69
CA GLN A 35 -14.11 -15.35 13.36
C GLN A 35 -12.87 -15.50 14.26
N ILE A 36 -12.24 -14.40 14.67
CA ILE A 36 -11.11 -14.43 15.62
C ILE A 36 -11.56 -15.05 16.95
N ASP A 37 -12.69 -14.61 17.53
CA ASP A 37 -13.25 -15.23 18.74
C ASP A 37 -13.52 -16.73 18.56
N GLU A 38 -14.12 -17.13 17.44
CA GLU A 38 -14.39 -18.55 17.14
C GLU A 38 -13.12 -19.38 17.06
N ARG A 39 -12.11 -18.88 16.34
CA ARG A 39 -10.85 -19.60 16.18
C ARG A 39 -10.09 -19.71 17.49
N LEU A 40 -10.05 -18.66 18.31
CA LEU A 40 -9.40 -18.71 19.62
C LEU A 40 -10.14 -19.68 20.58
N ARG A 41 -11.47 -19.69 20.57
CA ARG A 41 -12.27 -20.69 21.32
C ARG A 41 -11.99 -22.13 20.89
N GLU A 42 -11.82 -22.38 19.59
CA GLU A 42 -11.49 -23.71 19.05
C GLU A 42 -10.07 -24.18 19.38
N LEU A 43 -9.14 -23.23 19.58
CA LEU A 43 -7.74 -23.48 19.89
C LEU A 43 -7.50 -23.64 21.40
N TYR A 44 -8.16 -22.82 22.21
CA TYR A 44 -7.99 -22.73 23.66
C TYR A 44 -9.24 -23.25 24.39
N ASP A 45 -9.99 -22.40 25.11
CA ASP A 45 -11.17 -22.78 25.89
C ASP A 45 -12.49 -22.36 25.21
N PRO A 46 -13.30 -23.30 24.68
CA PRO A 46 -14.54 -22.99 23.98
C PRO A 46 -15.59 -22.24 24.83
N SER A 47 -15.51 -22.38 26.16
CA SER A 47 -16.46 -21.77 27.11
C SER A 47 -16.17 -20.30 27.38
N LYS A 48 -14.96 -19.83 27.08
CA LYS A 48 -14.51 -18.46 27.37
C LYS A 48 -14.51 -17.59 26.12
N ILE A 49 -14.79 -16.30 26.29
CA ILE A 49 -14.65 -15.30 25.22
C ILE A 49 -13.17 -15.28 24.77
N PHE A 50 -12.95 -15.26 23.45
CA PHE A 50 -11.63 -15.38 22.81
C PHE A 50 -10.79 -16.56 23.33
N GLY A 51 -11.42 -17.67 23.72
CA GLY A 51 -10.67 -18.82 24.25
C GLY A 51 -10.03 -18.59 25.61
N GLY A 52 -10.36 -17.49 26.31
CA GLY A 52 -9.70 -17.06 27.55
C GLY A 52 -8.48 -16.16 27.33
N MET A 53 -8.14 -15.85 26.07
CA MET A 53 -7.03 -14.96 25.72
C MET A 53 -7.39 -13.49 25.97
N SER A 54 -6.43 -12.71 26.46
CA SER A 54 -6.58 -11.25 26.50
C SER A 54 -6.41 -10.68 25.10
N ILE A 55 -7.25 -9.71 24.73
CA ILE A 55 -7.20 -9.03 23.43
C ILE A 55 -6.91 -7.56 23.67
N LEU A 56 -5.91 -7.00 22.98
CA LEU A 56 -5.65 -5.57 22.91
C LEU A 56 -5.94 -5.08 21.50
N LEU A 57 -6.90 -4.16 21.37
CA LEU A 57 -7.21 -3.51 20.10
C LEU A 57 -6.53 -2.14 20.08
N VAL A 58 -5.76 -1.89 19.02
CA VAL A 58 -5.04 -0.63 18.80
C VAL A 58 -5.47 -0.06 17.46
N GLY A 59 -5.65 1.25 17.40
CA GLY A 59 -5.93 1.97 16.16
C GLY A 59 -6.84 3.16 16.35
N ASP A 60 -7.28 3.73 15.23
CA ASP A 60 -8.03 4.98 15.19
C ASP A 60 -9.17 4.90 14.16
N PHE A 61 -10.41 5.05 14.62
CA PHE A 61 -11.61 5.00 13.79
C PHE A 61 -11.86 6.27 12.95
N LEU A 62 -11.04 7.32 13.08
CA LEU A 62 -11.00 8.44 12.13
C LEU A 62 -10.23 8.09 10.85
N GLN A 63 -9.47 7.00 10.86
CA GLN A 63 -8.77 6.49 9.68
C GLN A 63 -9.71 5.69 8.77
N LEU A 64 -9.14 5.00 7.76
CA LEU A 64 -9.93 4.30 6.77
C LEU A 64 -10.60 3.07 7.38
N VAL A 65 -11.81 2.82 6.88
CA VAL A 65 -12.59 1.63 7.18
C VAL A 65 -12.23 0.50 6.20
N PRO A 66 -12.64 -0.76 6.44
CA PRO A 66 -12.37 -1.86 5.53
C PRO A 66 -12.96 -1.56 4.14
N VAL A 67 -12.19 -1.86 3.08
CA VAL A 67 -12.62 -1.64 1.68
C VAL A 67 -13.86 -2.48 1.33
N LYS A 68 -13.98 -3.66 1.94
CA LYS A 68 -15.14 -4.55 1.81
C LYS A 68 -15.59 -5.01 3.19
N GLY A 69 -16.89 -5.15 3.38
CA GLY A 69 -17.49 -5.57 4.65
C GLY A 69 -17.88 -4.39 5.56
N THR A 70 -18.34 -4.71 6.76
CA THR A 70 -18.79 -3.72 7.74
C THR A 70 -17.72 -3.51 8.80
N SER A 71 -17.29 -2.27 9.03
CA SER A 71 -16.36 -1.95 10.13
C SER A 71 -17.02 -2.17 11.50
N LEU A 72 -16.22 -2.47 12.52
CA LEU A 72 -16.70 -2.61 13.90
C LEU A 72 -17.46 -1.37 14.38
N CYS A 73 -16.91 -0.18 14.12
CA CYS A 73 -17.53 1.09 14.47
C CYS A 73 -18.91 1.28 13.82
N LYS A 74 -19.07 0.92 12.53
CA LYS A 74 -20.36 1.00 11.85
C LYS A 74 -21.35 -0.01 12.39
N ASN A 75 -20.91 -1.23 12.66
CA ASN A 75 -21.75 -2.35 13.12
C ASN A 75 -22.43 -2.09 14.47
N LEU A 76 -21.94 -1.16 15.28
CA LEU A 76 -22.59 -0.72 16.52
C LEU A 76 -23.98 -0.10 16.28
N TYR A 77 -24.18 0.57 15.14
CA TYR A 77 -25.34 1.44 14.91
C TYR A 77 -26.28 0.98 13.80
N VAL A 78 -25.94 -0.09 13.07
CA VAL A 78 -26.80 -0.64 12.02
C VAL A 78 -27.88 -1.53 12.65
N THR A 79 -29.13 -1.34 12.26
CA THR A 79 -30.29 -2.05 12.84
C THR A 79 -30.50 -3.46 12.31
N ARG A 80 -30.21 -3.70 11.02
CA ARG A 80 -30.26 -5.05 10.42
C ARG A 80 -28.92 -5.74 10.61
N GLN A 81 -28.91 -6.80 11.41
CA GLN A 81 -27.70 -7.54 11.76
C GLN A 81 -27.93 -9.04 11.52
N ASN A 82 -26.94 -9.70 10.91
CA ASN A 82 -26.87 -11.16 10.91
C ASN A 82 -26.22 -11.65 12.22
N ASP A 83 -26.16 -12.97 12.43
CA ASP A 83 -25.61 -13.55 13.67
C ASP A 83 -24.16 -13.13 13.93
N SER A 84 -23.32 -13.08 12.89
CA SER A 84 -21.94 -12.60 13.00
C SER A 84 -21.85 -11.15 13.45
N SER A 85 -22.73 -10.29 12.92
CA SER A 85 -22.83 -8.88 13.30
C SER A 85 -23.26 -8.69 14.75
N ILE A 86 -24.27 -9.44 15.21
CA ILE A 86 -24.74 -9.38 16.60
C ILE A 86 -23.61 -9.81 17.54
N LYS A 87 -22.99 -10.95 17.24
CA LYS A 87 -21.88 -11.48 18.03
C LYS A 87 -20.70 -10.51 18.11
N ALA A 88 -20.24 -10.00 16.97
CA ALA A 88 -19.13 -9.05 16.94
C ALA A 88 -19.45 -7.75 17.70
N ARG A 89 -20.68 -7.24 17.59
CA ARG A 89 -21.14 -6.08 18.36
C ARG A 89 -21.08 -6.35 19.86
N ASP A 90 -21.61 -7.48 20.30
CA ASP A 90 -21.66 -7.86 21.71
C ASP A 90 -20.27 -8.13 22.29
N LEU A 91 -19.34 -8.67 21.48
CA LEU A 91 -17.93 -8.80 21.83
C LEU A 91 -17.27 -7.43 21.95
N PHE A 92 -17.44 -6.56 20.95
CA PHE A 92 -16.75 -5.27 20.90
C PHE A 92 -17.19 -4.34 22.04
N ARG A 93 -18.46 -4.39 22.46
CA ARG A 93 -18.99 -3.61 23.60
C ARG A 93 -18.45 -4.05 24.98
N ARG A 94 -17.66 -5.12 25.04
CA ARG A 94 -17.03 -5.56 26.30
C ARG A 94 -15.65 -4.94 26.52
N PHE A 95 -15.09 -4.32 25.48
CA PHE A 95 -13.78 -3.68 25.59
C PHE A 95 -13.89 -2.39 26.40
N LYS A 96 -12.97 -2.21 27.33
CA LYS A 96 -12.67 -0.91 27.92
C LYS A 96 -11.81 -0.12 26.94
N VAL A 97 -12.18 1.13 26.68
CA VAL A 97 -11.51 2.00 25.72
C VAL A 97 -10.63 2.98 26.49
N PHE A 98 -9.39 3.14 26.01
CA PHE A 98 -8.46 4.14 26.52
C PHE A 98 -8.16 5.12 25.40
N PHE A 99 -8.60 6.37 25.55
CA PHE A 99 -8.22 7.43 24.63
C PHE A 99 -6.84 7.97 25.01
N SER A 100 -5.95 8.11 24.03
CA SER A 100 -4.72 8.88 24.23
C SER A 100 -5.10 10.36 24.40
N ALA A 101 -4.42 11.09 25.30
CA ALA A 101 -4.72 12.48 25.64
C ALA A 101 -4.69 13.47 24.46
N ILE A 102 -4.24 13.04 23.28
CA ILE A 102 -4.03 13.85 22.07
C ILE A 102 -5.28 13.88 21.16
N SER A 103 -6.23 12.94 21.30
CA SER A 103 -7.22 12.66 20.24
C SER A 103 -8.55 13.44 20.29
N TYR A 104 -8.84 14.27 21.31
CA TYR A 104 -10.17 14.93 21.40
C TYR A 104 -10.17 16.41 21.00
N GLU A 105 -9.11 17.18 21.27
CA GLU A 105 -9.05 18.62 20.93
C GLU A 105 -8.70 18.90 19.45
N GLN A 106 -8.12 17.93 18.72
CA GLN A 106 -7.71 18.11 17.32
C GLN A 106 -8.80 17.78 16.28
N VAL A 107 -9.92 17.17 16.65
CA VAL A 107 -10.90 16.68 15.66
C VAL A 107 -11.81 17.79 15.11
N ASN A 108 -12.02 18.89 15.87
CA ASN A 108 -12.86 20.02 15.43
C ASN A 108 -12.12 21.33 15.18
N VAL A 109 -10.95 21.57 15.81
CA VAL A 109 -10.24 22.87 15.71
C VAL A 109 -9.10 22.85 14.67
N SER A 110 -8.59 21.69 14.27
CA SER A 110 -7.44 21.59 13.35
C SER A 110 -7.73 21.20 11.90
N THR A 111 -8.90 20.69 11.52
CA THR A 111 -9.10 20.22 10.13
C THR A 111 -9.32 21.36 9.14
N ASN A 112 -10.11 22.38 9.50
CA ASN A 112 -10.22 23.59 8.65
C ASN A 112 -8.87 24.28 8.51
N SER A 113 -8.11 24.36 9.60
CA SER A 113 -6.75 24.91 9.67
C SER A 113 -5.77 24.12 8.80
N ALA A 114 -5.84 22.79 8.81
CA ALA A 114 -4.99 21.89 8.05
C ALA A 114 -5.35 21.87 6.56
N ILE A 115 -6.64 21.95 6.21
CA ILE A 115 -7.12 22.10 4.82
C ILE A 115 -6.75 23.49 4.28
N LEU A 116 -6.89 24.55 5.09
CA LEU A 116 -6.41 25.90 4.75
C LEU A 116 -4.88 25.93 4.58
N LEU A 117 -4.13 25.22 5.42
CA LEU A 117 -2.67 25.06 5.32
C LEU A 117 -2.29 24.30 4.04
N LEU A 118 -2.97 23.21 3.73
CA LEU A 118 -2.85 22.51 2.44
C LEU A 118 -3.07 23.46 1.27
N PHE A 119 -4.14 24.25 1.29
CA PHE A 119 -4.41 25.22 0.21
C PHE A 119 -3.38 26.36 0.14
N LYS A 120 -2.76 26.73 1.26
CA LYS A 120 -1.61 27.67 1.26
C LYS A 120 -0.35 27.04 0.66
N LEU A 121 -0.14 25.74 0.88
CA LEU A 121 0.97 24.98 0.28
C LEU A 121 0.76 24.71 -1.21
N CYS A 122 -0.50 24.64 -1.68
CA CYS A 122 -0.85 24.58 -3.09
C CYS A 122 -0.67 25.96 -3.74
N GLN A 123 0.55 26.28 -4.20
CA GLN A 123 0.80 27.56 -4.86
C GLN A 123 -0.09 27.72 -6.12
N PRO A 124 -0.88 28.82 -6.22
CA PRO A 124 -1.53 29.19 -7.45
C PRO A 124 -0.46 29.82 -8.35
N ASN A 125 -0.44 29.42 -9.62
CA ASN A 125 0.54 29.79 -10.63
C ASN A 125 1.82 28.95 -10.53
N ILE A 126 2.00 28.05 -11.48
CA ILE A 126 2.65 28.37 -12.76
C ILE A 126 2.57 27.08 -13.63
N HIS A 127 2.17 27.28 -14.88
CA HIS A 127 2.00 26.32 -15.97
C HIS A 127 0.67 25.55 -16.06
N LYS A 128 0.08 25.64 -17.26
CA LYS A 128 -1.05 24.80 -17.72
C LYS A 128 -0.72 23.36 -17.34
N VAL A 129 -1.63 22.69 -16.62
CA VAL A 129 -1.62 21.22 -16.54
C VAL A 129 -1.66 20.73 -17.98
N PRO A 130 -0.57 20.14 -18.52
CA PRO A 130 -0.62 19.62 -19.86
C PRO A 130 -1.59 18.43 -19.84
N ASN A 131 -2.33 18.20 -20.92
CA ASN A 131 -3.28 17.09 -20.99
C ASN A 131 -2.63 15.78 -20.51
N GLY A 132 -3.16 15.19 -19.43
CA GLY A 132 -2.67 13.95 -18.82
C GLY A 132 -1.77 14.14 -17.59
N ILE A 133 -1.90 13.23 -16.61
CA ILE A 133 -1.05 13.11 -15.40
C ILE A 133 0.45 12.98 -15.79
N THR A 134 0.72 12.56 -17.01
CA THR A 134 2.03 12.26 -17.61
C THR A 134 3.02 13.42 -17.73
N LYS A 135 2.62 14.68 -17.52
CA LYS A 135 3.52 15.85 -17.62
C LYS A 135 3.62 16.71 -16.35
N MET A 136 3.14 16.22 -15.20
CA MET A 136 3.14 16.96 -13.92
C MET A 136 4.53 17.19 -13.28
N GLY A 137 5.61 16.68 -13.89
CA GLY A 137 6.88 16.39 -13.19
C GLY A 137 7.99 17.43 -13.23
N THR A 138 7.87 18.60 -13.87
CA THR A 138 9.04 19.47 -14.04
C THR A 138 9.18 20.56 -12.98
N ASP A 139 8.09 21.23 -12.57
CA ASP A 139 8.27 22.53 -11.89
C ASP A 139 8.09 22.48 -10.36
N ILE A 140 7.27 21.59 -9.82
CA ILE A 140 7.19 21.38 -8.34
C ILE A 140 8.51 20.82 -7.82
N PHE A 141 9.12 19.94 -8.59
CA PHE A 141 10.27 19.16 -8.15
C PHE A 141 11.56 19.97 -8.18
N GLN A 142 11.74 20.89 -9.13
CA GLN A 142 13.04 21.55 -9.32
C GLN A 142 13.49 22.36 -8.10
N ASN A 143 12.60 23.10 -7.44
CA ASN A 143 12.98 23.88 -6.26
C ASN A 143 13.16 23.01 -5.01
N ASP A 144 12.22 22.11 -4.73
CA ASP A 144 12.30 21.25 -3.53
C ASP A 144 13.45 20.24 -3.66
N VAL A 145 13.65 19.60 -4.82
CA VAL A 145 14.78 18.68 -5.10
C VAL A 145 16.11 19.44 -5.20
N GLY A 146 16.12 20.64 -5.78
CA GLY A 146 17.32 21.47 -5.85
C GLY A 146 17.83 21.88 -4.47
N ASN A 147 16.92 22.16 -3.53
CA ASN A 147 17.25 22.46 -2.14
C ASN A 147 17.59 21.20 -1.33
N ASP A 148 16.93 20.08 -1.63
CA ASP A 148 17.13 18.82 -0.91
C ASP A 148 16.92 17.59 -1.83
N PRO A 149 18.02 17.00 -2.35
CA PRO A 149 17.96 15.85 -3.25
C PRO A 149 17.26 14.60 -2.68
N SER A 150 17.12 14.48 -1.35
CA SER A 150 16.41 13.35 -0.75
C SER A 150 14.91 13.32 -1.09
N TRP A 151 14.35 14.41 -1.65
CA TRP A 151 13.00 14.43 -2.23
C TRP A 151 12.82 13.39 -3.33
N LEU A 152 13.89 12.93 -3.98
CA LEU A 152 13.78 11.90 -5.01
C LEU A 152 13.61 10.49 -4.46
N TYR A 153 14.11 10.24 -3.25
CA TYR A 153 14.13 8.91 -2.63
C TYR A 153 13.09 8.75 -1.52
N ASP A 154 12.81 9.83 -0.79
CA ASP A 154 11.94 9.82 0.40
C ASP A 154 10.48 10.17 0.08
N LEU A 155 10.22 10.67 -1.13
CA LEU A 155 8.91 11.09 -1.55
C LEU A 155 8.01 9.92 -1.92
N ARG A 156 6.78 9.96 -1.40
CA ARG A 156 5.64 9.17 -1.88
C ARG A 156 4.53 10.10 -2.35
N ILE A 157 4.01 9.89 -3.56
CA ILE A 157 2.79 10.53 -4.03
C ILE A 157 1.59 9.71 -3.57
N LEU A 158 0.70 10.31 -2.79
CA LEU A 158 -0.52 9.67 -2.32
C LEU A 158 -1.70 9.99 -3.24
N VAL A 159 -2.39 8.92 -3.65
CA VAL A 159 -3.54 8.97 -4.55
C VAL A 159 -4.74 8.21 -3.98
N THR A 160 -5.92 8.42 -4.57
CA THR A 160 -7.13 7.68 -4.21
C THR A 160 -7.41 6.48 -5.15
N GLY A 161 -6.82 6.41 -6.33
CA GLY A 161 -7.10 5.36 -7.31
C GLY A 161 -5.87 4.58 -7.76
N ASN A 162 -6.05 3.29 -8.06
CA ASN A 162 -4.99 2.45 -8.63
C ASN A 162 -4.58 2.88 -10.05
N ILE A 163 -5.50 3.47 -10.82
CA ILE A 163 -5.19 3.99 -12.16
C ILE A 163 -4.25 5.18 -12.09
N ASP A 164 -4.53 6.13 -11.20
CA ASP A 164 -3.65 7.29 -10.95
C ASP A 164 -2.30 6.83 -10.39
N ASN A 165 -2.32 5.82 -9.51
CA ASN A 165 -1.10 5.22 -9.00
C ASN A 165 -0.20 4.72 -10.13
N ALA A 166 -0.75 3.91 -11.04
CA ALA A 166 0.01 3.35 -12.15
C ALA A 166 0.52 4.43 -13.13
N ALA A 167 -0.31 5.42 -13.47
CA ALA A 167 0.08 6.54 -14.34
C ALA A 167 1.19 7.40 -13.71
N LEU A 168 1.15 7.61 -12.39
CA LEU A 168 2.23 8.30 -11.70
C LEU A 168 3.49 7.46 -11.60
N ILE A 169 3.40 6.14 -11.37
CA ILE A 169 4.57 5.25 -11.39
C ILE A 169 5.29 5.36 -12.74
N GLN A 170 4.58 5.28 -13.86
CA GLN A 170 5.17 5.49 -15.20
C GLN A 170 5.94 6.82 -15.27
N SER A 171 5.27 7.92 -14.93
CA SER A 171 5.81 9.27 -15.06
C SER A 171 7.01 9.53 -14.15
N THR A 172 6.90 9.12 -12.88
CA THR A 172 7.95 9.26 -11.87
C THR A 172 9.14 8.36 -12.15
N THR A 173 8.93 7.17 -12.71
CA THR A 173 10.01 6.27 -13.13
C THR A 173 10.83 6.88 -14.26
N GLN A 174 10.19 7.48 -15.27
CA GLN A 174 10.91 8.17 -16.34
C GLN A 174 11.71 9.36 -15.81
N LEU A 175 11.14 10.12 -14.87
CA LEU A 175 11.85 11.21 -14.19
C LEU A 175 13.07 10.69 -13.42
N PHE A 176 12.91 9.60 -12.64
CA PHE A 176 14.00 8.96 -11.93
C PHE A 176 15.12 8.52 -12.88
N GLY A 177 14.77 7.87 -14.00
CA GLY A 177 15.72 7.46 -15.02
C GLY A 177 16.50 8.64 -15.62
N HIS A 178 15.82 9.75 -15.88
CA HIS A 178 16.46 10.98 -16.36
C HIS A 178 17.45 11.57 -15.34
N LEU A 179 17.05 11.67 -14.07
CA LEU A 179 17.86 12.28 -13.01
C LEU A 179 19.07 11.43 -12.61
N HIS A 180 18.93 10.10 -12.63
CA HIS A 180 19.98 9.16 -12.24
C HIS A 180 20.73 8.56 -13.43
N ASN A 181 20.50 9.07 -14.65
CA ASN A 181 21.05 8.54 -15.89
C ASN A 181 20.95 7.00 -15.96
N THR A 182 19.79 6.48 -15.62
CA THR A 182 19.51 5.04 -15.52
C THR A 182 18.49 4.66 -16.57
N ILE A 183 18.79 3.63 -17.36
CA ILE A 183 17.85 3.10 -18.34
C ILE A 183 16.62 2.52 -17.64
N ILE A 184 15.44 2.83 -18.17
CA ILE A 184 14.18 2.28 -17.69
C ILE A 184 13.87 1.00 -18.45
N ILE A 185 13.61 -0.08 -17.73
CA ILE A 185 13.19 -1.35 -18.33
C ILE A 185 11.69 -1.49 -18.13
N ARG A 186 10.94 -1.72 -19.20
CA ARG A 186 9.48 -1.88 -19.17
C ARG A 186 9.09 -3.25 -19.71
N TRP A 187 8.02 -3.83 -19.17
CA TRP A 187 7.39 -5.01 -19.75
C TRP A 187 5.87 -5.01 -19.52
N ARG A 188 5.18 -5.80 -20.33
CA ARG A 188 3.75 -6.07 -20.20
C ARG A 188 3.49 -7.12 -19.12
N ARG A 189 2.59 -6.84 -18.19
CA ARG A 189 2.10 -7.81 -17.21
C ARG A 189 1.24 -8.83 -17.93
N LYS A 190 1.60 -10.11 -17.84
CA LYS A 190 0.93 -11.20 -18.56
C LYS A 190 -0.52 -11.37 -18.08
N ILE A 191 -1.47 -11.38 -19.01
CA ILE A 191 -2.86 -11.78 -18.77
C ILE A 191 -2.92 -13.31 -18.59
N LYS A 192 -3.69 -13.78 -17.61
CA LYS A 192 -3.82 -15.20 -17.26
C LYS A 192 -4.70 -15.92 -18.28
N GLU A 193 -5.79 -15.29 -18.67
CA GLU A 193 -6.73 -15.80 -19.66
C GLU A 193 -6.15 -15.70 -21.07
N VAL A 194 -6.57 -16.62 -21.93
CA VAL A 194 -6.31 -16.53 -23.37
C VAL A 194 -7.28 -15.50 -23.96
N VAL A 195 -6.75 -14.54 -24.71
CA VAL A 195 -7.49 -13.47 -25.37
C VAL A 195 -7.10 -13.38 -26.83
N ASP A 196 -8.02 -12.95 -27.69
CA ASP A 196 -7.74 -12.72 -29.10
C ASP A 196 -6.70 -11.60 -29.29
N ALA A 197 -5.86 -11.70 -30.33
CA ALA A 197 -4.78 -10.75 -30.58
C ALA A 197 -5.28 -9.28 -30.71
N ALA A 198 -6.48 -9.08 -31.26
CA ALA A 198 -7.08 -7.74 -31.36
C ALA A 198 -7.45 -7.18 -29.98
N VAL A 199 -7.97 -8.02 -29.09
CA VAL A 199 -8.30 -7.65 -27.70
C VAL A 199 -7.02 -7.40 -26.91
N GLU A 200 -6.01 -8.28 -27.06
CA GLU A 200 -4.71 -8.11 -26.42
C GLU A 200 -4.05 -6.78 -26.81
N THR A 201 -4.09 -6.44 -28.10
CA THR A 201 -3.53 -5.18 -28.62
C THR A 201 -4.23 -3.96 -28.02
N ALA A 202 -5.56 -3.99 -27.90
CA ALA A 202 -6.33 -2.90 -27.31
C ALA A 202 -6.20 -2.81 -25.78
N LEU A 203 -5.91 -3.93 -25.10
CA LEU A 203 -5.66 -3.95 -23.66
C LEU A 203 -4.32 -3.31 -23.32
N TYR A 204 -3.25 -3.63 -24.05
CA TYR A 204 -1.92 -3.07 -23.79
C TYR A 204 -1.73 -1.66 -24.36
N ASP A 205 -2.59 -0.76 -23.91
CA ASP A 205 -2.48 0.68 -24.09
C ASP A 205 -2.11 1.31 -22.74
N GLU A 206 -0.97 2.03 -22.70
CA GLU A 206 -0.41 2.59 -21.48
C GLU A 206 -1.21 3.78 -20.94
N ASP A 207 -1.88 4.53 -21.82
CA ASP A 207 -2.71 5.68 -21.44
C ASP A 207 -4.07 5.22 -20.90
N VAL A 208 -4.58 4.08 -21.39
CA VAL A 208 -5.87 3.52 -20.97
C VAL A 208 -5.73 2.55 -19.80
N HIS A 209 -4.73 1.66 -19.84
CA HIS A 209 -4.50 0.60 -18.86
C HIS A 209 -3.05 0.62 -18.32
N PRO A 210 -2.60 1.72 -17.68
CA PRO A 210 -1.22 1.87 -17.22
C PRO A 210 -0.77 0.76 -16.24
N TYR A 211 -1.71 0.16 -15.51
CA TYR A 211 -1.46 -0.92 -14.55
C TYR A 211 -1.13 -2.28 -15.20
N LEU A 212 -1.28 -2.42 -16.52
CA LEU A 212 -0.82 -3.58 -17.28
C LEU A 212 0.67 -3.49 -17.68
N PHE A 213 1.32 -2.38 -17.37
CA PHE A 213 2.76 -2.19 -17.57
C PHE A 213 3.46 -2.22 -16.22
N SER A 214 4.68 -2.75 -16.23
CA SER A 214 5.56 -2.77 -15.06
C SER A 214 6.92 -2.25 -15.46
N TYR A 215 7.59 -1.59 -14.52
CA TYR A 215 8.84 -0.90 -14.77
C TYR A 215 9.90 -1.36 -13.78
N PHE A 216 11.16 -1.27 -14.22
CA PHE A 216 12.32 -1.44 -13.39
C PHE A 216 13.30 -0.31 -13.69
N ALA A 217 13.79 0.29 -12.61
CA ALA A 217 14.88 1.26 -12.63
C ALA A 217 15.84 0.85 -11.52
N LYS A 218 17.11 0.64 -11.86
CA LYS A 218 18.10 0.19 -10.86
C LYS A 218 18.22 1.23 -9.75
N ASN A 219 18.26 0.77 -8.50
CA ASN A 219 18.28 1.55 -7.26
C ASN A 219 17.04 2.42 -7.02
N ALA A 220 15.96 2.26 -7.79
CA ALA A 220 14.73 2.97 -7.52
C ALA A 220 14.03 2.44 -6.26
N PRO A 221 13.40 3.32 -5.46
CA PRO A 221 12.54 2.92 -4.34
C PRO A 221 11.43 1.96 -4.78
N ALA A 222 11.28 0.88 -4.02
CA ALA A 222 10.31 -0.16 -4.24
C ALA A 222 9.72 -0.63 -2.90
N GLN A 223 8.61 -1.34 -2.98
CA GLN A 223 7.92 -1.88 -1.82
C GLN A 223 7.44 -3.29 -2.10
N ILE A 224 7.61 -4.17 -1.10
CA ILE A 224 7.12 -5.54 -1.14
C ILE A 224 5.59 -5.51 -0.98
N LEU A 225 4.90 -6.24 -1.85
CA LEU A 225 3.44 -6.31 -1.94
C LEU A 225 2.87 -7.63 -1.41
N ASP A 226 3.73 -8.59 -1.11
CA ASP A 226 3.32 -9.97 -0.84
C ASP A 226 3.79 -10.47 0.53
N ASN A 227 2.89 -11.14 1.22
CA ASN A 227 3.13 -11.90 2.44
C ASN A 227 3.30 -13.41 2.16
N SER A 228 2.98 -13.87 0.95
CA SER A 228 2.90 -15.29 0.60
C SER A 228 4.23 -15.91 0.17
N ALA A 229 5.28 -15.11 0.00
CA ALA A 229 6.61 -15.56 -0.42
C ALA A 229 7.45 -16.25 0.68
N GLY A 230 6.88 -16.53 1.86
CA GLY A 230 7.60 -17.21 2.95
C GLY A 230 8.63 -16.35 3.69
N ASN A 231 8.69 -15.06 3.39
CA ASN A 231 9.68 -14.15 3.97
C ASN A 231 9.23 -13.51 5.31
N LEU A 232 8.01 -13.80 5.77
CA LEU A 232 7.45 -13.26 7.01
C LEU A 232 8.28 -13.64 8.23
N GLU A 233 8.80 -14.87 8.28
CA GLU A 233 9.66 -15.36 9.37
C GLU A 233 10.97 -14.56 9.48
N TRP A 234 11.36 -13.89 8.38
CA TRP A 234 12.55 -13.06 8.29
C TRP A 234 12.26 -11.55 8.43
N GLY A 235 11.07 -11.20 8.93
CA GLY A 235 10.66 -9.80 9.14
C GLY A 235 10.30 -9.06 7.85
N ILE A 236 10.12 -9.78 6.74
CA ILE A 236 9.74 -9.19 5.46
C ILE A 236 8.25 -9.41 5.23
N ALA A 237 7.52 -8.30 5.20
CA ALA A 237 6.08 -8.30 5.01
C ALA A 237 5.68 -7.37 3.85
N ASN A 238 4.42 -7.46 3.45
CA ASN A 238 3.77 -6.49 2.61
C ASN A 238 3.90 -5.12 3.29
N GLY A 239 4.52 -4.18 2.58
CA GLY A 239 4.84 -2.87 3.11
C GLY A 239 6.34 -2.63 3.29
N THR A 240 7.17 -3.66 3.36
CA THR A 240 8.62 -3.53 3.55
C THR A 240 9.24 -2.75 2.38
N GLU A 241 9.92 -1.65 2.70
CA GLU A 241 10.62 -0.80 1.74
C GLU A 241 11.94 -1.46 1.30
N CYS A 242 12.29 -1.26 0.03
CA CYS A 242 13.50 -1.82 -0.56
C CYS A 242 13.92 -1.00 -1.79
N LEU A 243 15.07 -1.37 -2.38
CA LEU A 243 15.52 -0.80 -3.65
C LEU A 243 15.54 -1.88 -4.75
N MET A 244 15.16 -1.50 -5.96
CA MET A 244 15.28 -2.34 -7.16
C MET A 244 16.76 -2.67 -7.43
N HIS A 245 17.14 -3.95 -7.44
CA HIS A 245 18.55 -4.34 -7.61
C HIS A 245 18.86 -4.86 -9.02
N SER A 246 18.16 -5.92 -9.45
CA SER A 246 18.37 -6.56 -10.75
C SER A 246 17.16 -7.40 -11.16
N LEU A 247 17.16 -7.88 -12.40
CA LEU A 247 16.12 -8.77 -12.92
C LEU A 247 16.65 -10.19 -13.09
N GLY A 248 15.78 -11.19 -12.92
CA GLY A 248 16.12 -12.61 -13.03
C GLY A 248 15.13 -13.40 -13.89
N TRP A 249 15.66 -14.34 -14.68
CA TRP A 249 14.91 -15.30 -15.50
C TRP A 249 15.37 -16.73 -15.20
N ASP A 250 14.45 -17.68 -15.33
CA ASP A 250 14.72 -19.12 -15.23
C ASP A 250 15.20 -19.74 -16.56
N ASP A 251 14.83 -19.12 -17.69
CA ASP A 251 15.19 -19.55 -19.03
C ASP A 251 16.42 -18.76 -19.55
N TYR A 252 17.45 -19.51 -19.96
CA TYR A 252 18.71 -18.95 -20.46
C TYR A 252 18.54 -18.09 -21.71
N PHE A 253 17.72 -18.51 -22.69
CA PHE A 253 17.51 -17.76 -23.92
C PHE A 253 16.74 -16.48 -23.64
N LYS A 254 15.74 -16.55 -22.76
CA LYS A 254 15.02 -15.37 -22.29
C LYS A 254 15.95 -14.37 -21.57
N ALA A 255 16.79 -14.87 -20.67
CA ALA A 255 17.78 -14.03 -19.98
C ALA A 255 18.71 -13.35 -20.99
N ARG A 256 19.23 -14.12 -21.96
CA ARG A 256 20.16 -13.63 -22.97
C ARG A 256 19.53 -12.55 -23.86
N THR A 257 18.37 -12.81 -24.43
CA THR A 257 17.68 -11.84 -25.30
C THR A 257 17.30 -10.56 -24.55
N ALA A 258 16.86 -10.66 -23.28
CA ALA A 258 16.60 -9.47 -22.46
C ALA A 258 17.88 -8.64 -22.23
N ASN A 259 18.98 -9.29 -21.86
CA ASN A 259 20.26 -8.62 -21.66
C ASN A 259 20.81 -7.99 -22.96
N GLU A 260 20.65 -8.64 -24.11
CA GLU A 260 21.04 -8.09 -25.42
C GLU A 260 20.26 -6.82 -25.75
N LEU A 261 18.93 -6.82 -25.54
CA LEU A 261 18.08 -5.63 -25.73
C LEU A 261 18.50 -4.48 -24.81
N ILE A 262 18.68 -4.76 -23.51
CA ILE A 262 19.11 -3.76 -22.53
C ILE A 262 20.46 -3.15 -22.90
N ASN A 263 21.44 -3.99 -23.27
CA ASN A 263 22.79 -3.53 -23.64
C ASN A 263 22.78 -2.71 -24.92
N ASN A 264 21.98 -3.10 -25.92
CA ASN A 264 21.85 -2.34 -27.17
C ASN A 264 21.19 -0.99 -26.92
N ALA A 265 20.13 -0.95 -26.12
CA ALA A 265 19.46 0.28 -25.73
C ALA A 265 20.42 1.23 -24.98
N MET A 266 21.23 0.72 -24.05
CA MET A 266 22.28 1.51 -23.39
C MET A 266 23.31 2.08 -24.39
N LYS A 267 23.77 1.28 -25.36
CA LYS A 267 24.71 1.75 -26.40
C LYS A 267 24.11 2.82 -27.30
N ASN A 268 22.81 2.70 -27.61
CA ASN A 268 22.07 3.66 -28.43
C ASN A 268 21.60 4.89 -27.64
N ASN A 269 21.93 4.98 -26.35
CA ASN A 269 21.48 6.04 -25.45
C ASN A 269 19.94 6.15 -25.38
N GLU A 270 19.25 5.01 -25.50
CA GLU A 270 17.80 4.92 -25.33
C GLU A 270 17.43 5.09 -23.85
N LYS A 271 16.33 5.80 -23.60
CA LYS A 271 15.86 6.07 -22.22
C LYS A 271 15.05 4.92 -21.64
N ILE A 272 14.34 4.18 -22.50
CA ILE A 272 13.44 3.10 -22.13
C ILE A 272 13.65 1.92 -23.07
N VAL A 273 13.66 0.71 -22.52
CA VAL A 273 13.73 -0.54 -23.26
C VAL A 273 12.53 -1.42 -22.93
N ASP A 274 11.86 -1.90 -23.97
CA ASP A 274 10.75 -2.84 -23.84
C ASP A 274 11.24 -4.28 -23.88
N LEU A 275 10.93 -5.03 -22.84
CA LEU A 275 11.20 -6.47 -22.82
C LEU A 275 10.01 -7.25 -23.40
N PRO A 276 10.28 -8.26 -24.23
CA PRO A 276 9.25 -9.09 -24.87
C PRO A 276 8.52 -10.01 -23.89
N TYR A 277 9.10 -10.29 -22.73
CA TYR A 277 8.50 -11.10 -21.68
C TYR A 277 8.92 -10.58 -20.30
N PRO A 278 8.06 -10.78 -19.27
CA PRO A 278 8.38 -10.40 -17.90
C PRO A 278 9.58 -11.18 -17.34
N PRO A 279 10.34 -10.60 -16.40
CA PRO A 279 11.25 -11.35 -15.55
C PRO A 279 10.48 -12.30 -14.64
N VAL A 280 11.12 -13.40 -14.23
CA VAL A 280 10.55 -14.34 -13.25
C VAL A 280 10.70 -13.78 -11.85
N PHE A 281 11.83 -13.14 -11.57
CA PHE A 281 12.13 -12.52 -10.29
C PHE A 281 12.61 -11.08 -10.49
N ILE A 282 12.21 -10.21 -9.57
CA ILE A 282 12.86 -8.91 -9.36
C ILE A 282 13.68 -9.06 -8.09
N ASN A 283 15.00 -8.94 -8.23
CA ASN A 283 15.89 -8.94 -7.07
C ASN A 283 15.85 -7.56 -6.43
N ILE A 284 15.74 -7.55 -5.11
CA ILE A 284 15.64 -6.33 -4.32
C ILE A 284 16.77 -6.28 -3.30
N LEU A 285 17.16 -5.06 -2.94
CA LEU A 285 18.06 -4.76 -1.85
C LEU A 285 17.22 -4.28 -0.67
N LEU A 286 17.29 -4.99 0.46
CA LEU A 286 16.59 -4.56 1.67
C LEU A 286 17.27 -3.35 2.30
N THR A 287 16.46 -2.41 2.76
CA THR A 287 16.93 -1.17 3.37
C THR A 287 16.21 -0.87 4.67
N ASP A 288 16.88 -0.11 5.54
CA ASP A 288 16.24 0.49 6.71
C ASP A 288 15.32 1.67 6.33
N SER A 289 14.77 2.36 7.33
CA SER A 289 13.92 3.54 7.15
C SER A 289 14.63 4.74 6.49
N ASP A 290 15.95 4.71 6.43
CA ASP A 290 16.80 5.75 5.85
C ASP A 290 17.35 5.37 4.47
N ASN A 291 16.81 4.30 3.87
CA ASN A 291 17.24 3.73 2.59
C ASN A 291 18.69 3.20 2.62
N ASN A 292 19.27 2.96 3.80
CA ASN A 292 20.57 2.33 3.91
C ASN A 292 20.44 0.80 3.78
N PRO A 293 21.37 0.13 3.09
CA PRO A 293 21.37 -1.34 3.01
C PRO A 293 21.38 -1.99 4.40
N ILE A 294 20.46 -2.93 4.64
CA ILE A 294 20.48 -3.74 5.87
C ILE A 294 21.63 -4.75 5.78
N SER A 295 22.43 -4.85 6.85
CA SER A 295 23.53 -5.81 6.96
C SER A 295 23.03 -7.24 6.80
N GLY A 296 23.75 -8.07 6.04
CA GLY A 296 23.45 -9.49 5.88
C GLY A 296 24.19 -10.37 6.89
N GLU A 297 24.61 -9.82 8.02
CA GLU A 297 25.31 -10.57 9.09
C GLU A 297 24.43 -11.65 9.72
N ASP A 298 23.20 -11.29 10.08
CA ASP A 298 22.23 -12.22 10.66
C ASP A 298 21.34 -12.91 9.61
N TRP A 299 21.67 -12.78 8.32
CA TRP A 299 20.86 -13.34 7.23
C TRP A 299 21.46 -14.64 6.71
N PRO A 300 20.66 -15.71 6.49
CA PRO A 300 21.15 -16.98 5.95
C PRO A 300 21.89 -16.79 4.61
N PRO A 301 23.20 -17.09 4.52
CA PRO A 301 23.98 -16.77 3.32
C PRO A 301 23.49 -17.47 2.05
N GLU A 302 22.90 -18.66 2.17
CA GLU A 302 22.30 -19.43 1.08
C GLU A 302 20.99 -18.83 0.55
N LEU A 303 20.33 -17.96 1.33
CA LEU A 303 19.15 -17.21 0.94
C LEU A 303 19.48 -15.77 0.54
N ASN A 304 20.76 -15.45 0.31
CA ASN A 304 21.22 -14.11 -0.08
C ASN A 304 21.96 -14.16 -1.42
N LEU A 305 21.49 -13.35 -2.38
CA LEU A 305 22.10 -13.22 -3.70
C LEU A 305 23.35 -12.33 -3.72
N GLU A 306 23.68 -11.66 -2.61
CA GLU A 306 24.94 -10.91 -2.49
C GLU A 306 26.14 -11.87 -2.62
N THR A 307 27.12 -11.54 -3.46
CA THR A 307 28.27 -12.40 -3.72
C THR A 307 29.50 -11.99 -2.90
N LYS A 308 29.64 -10.70 -2.57
CA LYS A 308 30.74 -10.17 -1.78
C LYS A 308 30.67 -10.67 -0.33
N TRP A 309 31.84 -10.99 0.22
CA TRP A 309 32.02 -11.35 1.63
C TRP A 309 32.91 -10.31 2.33
N ILE A 310 32.62 -10.04 3.59
CA ILE A 310 33.44 -9.23 4.50
C ILE A 310 33.88 -10.12 5.67
N ASN A 311 35.11 -9.93 6.16
CA ASN A 311 35.61 -10.61 7.34
C ASN A 311 35.28 -9.78 8.58
N ASN A 312 34.75 -10.41 9.61
CA ASN A 312 34.62 -9.85 10.95
C ASN A 312 35.97 -9.86 11.68
N SER A 313 36.06 -9.10 12.77
CA SER A 313 37.24 -9.03 13.64
C SER A 313 37.58 -10.36 14.30
N ASP A 314 36.60 -11.26 14.45
CA ASP A 314 36.74 -12.61 14.99
C ASP A 314 37.14 -13.67 13.95
N GLY A 315 37.30 -13.28 12.68
CA GLY A 315 37.65 -14.17 11.56
C GLY A 315 36.46 -14.83 10.87
N THR A 316 35.22 -14.62 11.33
CA THR A 316 34.01 -15.07 10.63
C THR A 316 33.76 -14.23 9.37
N LYS A 317 32.91 -14.71 8.46
CA LYS A 317 32.57 -14.01 7.22
C LYS A 317 31.08 -13.77 7.13
N TYR A 318 30.70 -12.60 6.65
CA TYR A 318 29.32 -12.23 6.43
C TYR A 318 29.08 -11.49 5.12
N LYS A 319 27.82 -11.37 4.72
CA LYS A 319 27.40 -10.60 3.54
C LYS A 319 27.14 -9.15 3.97
N PRO A 320 27.68 -8.14 3.26
CA PRO A 320 27.52 -6.74 3.66
C PRO A 320 26.09 -6.21 3.55
N LYS A 321 25.26 -6.87 2.76
CA LYS A 321 23.88 -6.45 2.51
C LYS A 321 23.00 -7.63 2.13
N ILE A 322 21.70 -7.45 2.25
CA ILE A 322 20.70 -8.49 1.92
C ILE A 322 20.10 -8.22 0.53
N VAL A 323 20.36 -9.15 -0.40
CA VAL A 323 19.74 -9.14 -1.73
C VAL A 323 18.93 -10.40 -1.92
N ILE A 324 17.63 -10.28 -2.20
CA ILE A 324 16.73 -11.43 -2.33
C ILE A 324 15.87 -11.36 -3.59
N PRO A 325 15.50 -12.51 -4.19
CA PRO A 325 14.59 -12.55 -5.33
C PRO A 325 13.13 -12.47 -4.87
N ILE A 326 12.34 -11.59 -5.49
CA ILE A 326 10.89 -11.52 -5.31
C ILE A 326 10.19 -11.92 -6.60
N GLY A 327 9.44 -13.02 -6.55
CA GLY A 327 8.75 -13.60 -7.71
C GLY A 327 7.38 -13.02 -7.99
N ILE A 328 6.64 -13.68 -8.88
CA ILE A 328 5.22 -13.41 -9.13
C ILE A 328 4.38 -13.88 -7.93
N MET A 329 3.41 -13.08 -7.52
CA MET A 329 2.51 -13.42 -6.40
C MET A 329 1.76 -14.73 -6.70
N THR A 330 1.85 -15.69 -5.77
CA THR A 330 1.33 -17.06 -5.98
C THR A 330 -0.12 -17.24 -5.54
N SER A 331 -0.71 -16.29 -4.82
CA SER A 331 -2.01 -16.44 -4.18
C SER A 331 -3.16 -15.76 -4.95
N ASN A 332 -4.41 -16.14 -4.62
CA ASN A 332 -5.62 -15.38 -4.91
C ASN A 332 -5.62 -13.95 -4.29
N ALA A 333 -4.54 -13.52 -3.63
CA ALA A 333 -4.43 -12.17 -3.06
C ALA A 333 -4.33 -11.08 -4.13
N SER A 334 -3.85 -11.42 -5.33
CA SER A 334 -3.87 -10.52 -6.47
C SER A 334 -5.17 -10.72 -7.26
N ASP A 335 -6.29 -10.17 -6.77
CA ASP A 335 -7.53 -10.00 -7.56
C ASP A 335 -7.35 -8.89 -8.63
N ASN A 336 -6.18 -8.93 -9.28
CA ASN A 336 -5.69 -7.96 -10.23
C ASN A 336 -6.44 -8.15 -11.53
N LYS A 337 -7.32 -7.20 -11.80
CA LYS A 337 -8.32 -7.32 -12.85
C LYS A 337 -8.26 -6.13 -13.78
N VAL A 338 -8.42 -6.41 -15.07
CA VAL A 338 -8.73 -5.42 -16.09
C VAL A 338 -10.14 -5.69 -16.62
N LYS A 339 -10.94 -4.63 -16.76
CA LYS A 339 -12.24 -4.70 -17.43
C LYS A 339 -12.07 -4.23 -18.86
N TYR A 340 -12.74 -4.90 -19.77
CA TYR A 340 -12.73 -4.57 -21.19
C TYR A 340 -14.16 -4.36 -21.66
N SER A 341 -14.52 -3.12 -22.01
CA SER A 341 -15.91 -2.73 -22.33
C SER A 341 -16.18 -2.41 -23.80
N HIS A 342 -15.15 -2.33 -24.64
CA HIS A 342 -15.27 -1.72 -25.97
C HIS A 342 -15.35 -2.68 -27.16
N ILE A 343 -15.30 -4.01 -26.98
CA ILE A 343 -15.50 -4.96 -28.08
C ILE A 343 -16.48 -6.07 -27.67
N SER A 344 -17.60 -6.11 -28.39
CA SER A 344 -18.69 -7.10 -28.40
C SER A 344 -19.79 -6.95 -27.34
N THR A 345 -21.00 -6.79 -27.86
CA THR A 345 -22.26 -6.45 -27.17
C THR A 345 -23.03 -7.66 -26.61
N GLU A 346 -22.47 -8.86 -26.47
CA GLU A 346 -23.29 -10.03 -26.08
C GLU A 346 -22.68 -11.02 -25.08
N ILE A 347 -21.55 -10.73 -24.45
CA ILE A 347 -21.04 -11.57 -23.35
C ILE A 347 -20.61 -10.68 -22.20
N ASN A 348 -21.26 -10.87 -21.03
CA ASN A 348 -20.87 -10.29 -19.75
C ASN A 348 -19.34 -10.14 -19.66
N SER A 349 -18.82 -8.91 -19.66
CA SER A 349 -17.39 -8.60 -19.66
C SER A 349 -16.76 -9.06 -18.34
N LYS A 350 -16.47 -10.37 -18.27
CA LYS A 350 -15.76 -10.94 -17.13
C LYS A 350 -14.41 -10.23 -17.03
N PRO A 351 -14.03 -9.78 -15.82
CA PRO A 351 -12.73 -9.17 -15.63
C PRO A 351 -11.63 -10.19 -15.98
N LEU A 352 -10.64 -9.76 -16.74
CA LEU A 352 -9.45 -10.54 -17.06
C LEU A 352 -8.42 -10.32 -15.96
N HIS A 353 -7.68 -11.36 -15.59
CA HIS A 353 -6.70 -11.30 -14.52
C HIS A 353 -5.29 -11.20 -15.08
N TYR A 354 -4.42 -10.42 -14.43
CA TYR A 354 -3.02 -10.31 -14.81
C TYR A 354 -2.08 -10.72 -13.67
N LEU A 355 -0.87 -11.16 -14.05
CA LEU A 355 0.20 -11.52 -13.12
C LEU A 355 0.93 -10.27 -12.63
N GLN A 356 1.22 -10.20 -11.33
CA GLN A 356 2.00 -9.14 -10.71
C GLN A 356 3.11 -9.72 -9.86
N HIS A 357 4.30 -9.11 -9.91
CA HIS A 357 5.40 -9.39 -9.00
C HIS A 357 5.05 -9.00 -7.57
N GLY A 358 5.58 -9.72 -6.58
CA GLY A 358 5.43 -9.41 -5.16
C GLY A 358 6.19 -8.16 -4.70
N VAL A 359 6.71 -7.37 -5.63
CA VAL A 359 7.35 -6.07 -5.41
C VAL A 359 6.95 -5.14 -6.56
N ASP A 360 6.78 -3.86 -6.26
CA ASP A 360 6.55 -2.81 -7.25
C ASP A 360 7.26 -1.52 -6.86
N LEU A 361 7.42 -0.59 -7.79
CA LEU A 361 7.99 0.73 -7.51
C LEU A 361 7.12 1.50 -6.53
N SER A 362 7.75 2.27 -5.63
CA SER A 362 7.07 2.87 -4.48
C SER A 362 6.92 4.39 -4.53
N PHE A 363 7.21 5.02 -5.69
CA PHE A 363 7.09 6.47 -5.89
C PHE A 363 5.68 7.00 -5.65
N ALA A 364 4.66 6.20 -5.94
CA ALA A 364 3.27 6.50 -5.66
C ALA A 364 2.61 5.32 -4.94
N ARG A 365 1.61 5.62 -4.09
CA ARG A 365 0.74 4.59 -3.50
C ARG A 365 -0.63 5.15 -3.18
N THR A 366 -1.61 4.27 -3.08
CA THR A 366 -2.94 4.67 -2.63
C THR A 366 -2.95 4.98 -1.14
N VAL A 367 -3.83 5.87 -0.69
CA VAL A 367 -3.96 6.22 0.73
C VAL A 367 -4.23 5.01 1.63
N TRP A 368 -4.96 3.99 1.15
CA TRP A 368 -5.18 2.73 1.87
C TRP A 368 -3.87 1.96 2.11
N ARG A 369 -2.95 1.95 1.14
CA ARG A 369 -1.63 1.31 1.31
C ARG A 369 -0.67 2.13 2.16
N ALA A 370 -0.97 3.40 2.39
CA ALA A 370 -0.15 4.29 3.22
C ALA A 370 -0.55 4.25 4.70
N GLN A 371 -1.74 3.78 5.06
CA GLN A 371 -2.18 3.68 6.46
C GLN A 371 -1.21 2.82 7.28
N GLY A 372 -1.01 3.17 8.55
CA GLY A 372 -0.01 2.54 9.42
C GLY A 372 1.45 2.93 9.14
N SER A 373 1.79 3.42 7.95
CA SER A 373 3.17 3.84 7.63
C SER A 373 3.49 5.27 8.08
N THR A 374 4.74 5.54 8.42
CA THR A 374 5.28 6.91 8.54
C THR A 374 6.10 7.20 7.29
N LEU A 375 5.78 8.31 6.63
CA LEU A 375 6.45 8.78 5.43
C LEU A 375 7.25 10.04 5.74
N LYS A 376 8.43 10.15 5.16
CA LYS A 376 9.28 11.34 5.31
C LYS A 376 8.72 12.52 4.53
N ARG A 377 8.24 12.26 3.31
CA ARG A 377 7.71 13.29 2.38
C ARG A 377 6.52 12.77 1.61
N VAL A 378 5.50 13.61 1.49
CA VAL A 378 4.23 13.28 0.87
C VAL A 378 3.81 14.38 -0.08
N ILE A 379 3.49 14.00 -1.32
CA ILE A 379 2.75 14.84 -2.26
C ILE A 379 1.35 14.25 -2.43
N LEU A 380 0.31 15.08 -2.33
CA LEU A 380 -1.07 14.65 -2.57
C LEU A 380 -1.51 14.93 -4.00
N LEU A 381 -2.05 13.92 -4.69
CA LEU A 381 -2.84 14.13 -5.91
C LEU A 381 -4.30 14.42 -5.53
N LEU A 382 -4.62 15.69 -5.32
CA LEU A 382 -5.97 16.11 -4.94
C LEU A 382 -6.98 16.01 -6.10
N GLN A 383 -6.49 16.10 -7.34
CA GLN A 383 -7.28 15.99 -8.57
C GLN A 383 -6.88 14.74 -9.35
N GLY A 384 -7.47 13.60 -9.01
CA GLY A 384 -7.27 12.32 -9.71
C GLY A 384 -8.16 12.13 -10.94
N SER A 385 -8.00 10.99 -11.59
CA SER A 385 -8.86 10.56 -12.71
C SER A 385 -10.34 10.49 -12.31
N PRO A 386 -11.31 10.76 -13.22
CA PRO A 386 -12.74 10.68 -12.92
C PRO A 386 -13.22 9.32 -12.40
N ILE A 387 -12.49 8.25 -12.71
CA ILE A 387 -12.82 6.88 -12.30
C ILE A 387 -12.28 6.58 -10.89
N SER A 388 -11.33 7.38 -10.40
CA SER A 388 -10.77 7.23 -9.06
C SER A 388 -11.77 7.68 -7.99
N PRO A 389 -11.77 7.04 -6.80
CA PRO A 389 -12.56 7.49 -5.67
C PRO A 389 -12.31 8.97 -5.36
N SER A 390 -13.37 9.72 -5.09
CA SER A 390 -13.25 11.09 -4.61
C SER A 390 -12.62 11.16 -3.22
N TRP A 391 -11.91 12.25 -2.93
CA TRP A 391 -11.37 12.49 -1.59
C TRP A 391 -12.51 12.61 -0.56
N ALA A 392 -12.34 11.89 0.54
CA ALA A 392 -13.18 11.89 1.72
C ALA A 392 -12.34 12.37 2.91
N PHE A 393 -13.00 12.65 4.04
CA PHE A 393 -12.31 13.12 5.24
C PHE A 393 -11.22 12.13 5.68
N GLU A 394 -11.56 10.85 5.76
CA GLU A 394 -10.69 9.78 6.23
C GLU A 394 -9.48 9.60 5.30
N HIS A 395 -9.66 9.77 3.98
CA HIS A 395 -8.57 9.76 3.00
C HIS A 395 -7.55 10.86 3.33
N LEU A 396 -8.01 12.10 3.54
CA LEU A 396 -7.13 13.22 3.86
C LEU A 396 -6.49 13.07 5.23
N TYR A 397 -7.26 12.64 6.22
CA TYR A 397 -6.78 12.43 7.58
C TYR A 397 -5.62 11.42 7.61
N VAL A 398 -5.79 10.27 6.94
CA VAL A 398 -4.71 9.28 6.79
C VAL A 398 -3.54 9.90 6.03
N ALA A 399 -3.78 10.49 4.86
CA ALA A 399 -2.71 11.01 4.00
C ALA A 399 -1.83 12.07 4.69
N MET A 400 -2.46 13.00 5.42
CA MET A 400 -1.75 14.07 6.13
C MET A 400 -1.04 13.57 7.37
N SER A 401 -1.61 12.61 8.09
CA SER A 401 -0.99 12.04 9.30
C SER A 401 0.22 11.16 9.01
N ARG A 402 0.49 10.81 7.73
CA ARG A 402 1.67 10.01 7.39
C ARG A 402 2.97 10.81 7.51
N VAL A 403 2.91 12.13 7.41
CA VAL A 403 4.10 13.01 7.43
C VAL A 403 4.17 13.74 8.77
N LYS A 404 5.35 13.73 9.41
CA LYS A 404 5.57 14.39 10.70
C LYS A 404 5.70 15.92 10.55
N PRO A 405 6.69 16.45 9.80
CA PRO A 405 6.80 17.89 9.60
C PRO A 405 5.87 18.35 8.47
N VAL A 406 5.08 19.40 8.70
CA VAL A 406 4.25 20.04 7.65
C VAL A 406 5.08 20.40 6.42
N GLN A 407 6.37 20.72 6.60
CA GLN A 407 7.32 21.03 5.52
C GLN A 407 7.54 19.85 4.56
N GLY A 408 7.30 18.61 5.00
CA GLY A 408 7.35 17.41 4.16
C GLY A 408 6.07 17.15 3.37
N LEU A 409 5.02 17.98 3.54
CA LEU A 409 3.74 17.85 2.84
C LEU A 409 3.63 18.84 1.68
N ARG A 410 3.15 18.35 0.54
CA ARG A 410 2.88 19.11 -0.67
C ARG A 410 1.62 18.57 -1.37
N CYS A 411 1.14 19.28 -2.38
CA CYS A 411 0.09 18.84 -3.29
C CYS A 411 0.56 19.07 -4.73
N LEU A 412 0.08 18.26 -5.67
CA LEU A 412 0.26 18.52 -7.11
C LEU A 412 -0.53 19.77 -7.55
N PRO A 413 -0.16 20.41 -8.67
CA PRO A 413 -0.77 21.66 -9.10
C PRO A 413 -2.24 21.41 -9.39
N LEU A 414 -3.08 22.33 -8.93
CA LEU A 414 -4.52 22.25 -9.12
C LEU A 414 -4.91 22.95 -10.41
N THR A 415 -5.78 22.33 -11.20
CA THR A 415 -6.35 23.00 -12.37
C THR A 415 -7.28 24.15 -11.96
N PRO A 416 -7.53 25.14 -12.83
CA PRO A 416 -8.50 26.20 -12.56
C PRO A 416 -9.92 25.72 -12.27
N SER A 417 -10.29 24.52 -12.75
CA SER A 417 -11.61 23.90 -12.51
C SER A 417 -11.70 23.15 -11.19
N PHE A 418 -10.63 23.10 -10.39
CA PHE A 418 -10.63 22.43 -9.11
C PHE A 418 -11.50 23.17 -8.08
N SER A 419 -12.58 22.51 -7.62
CA SER A 419 -13.47 23.07 -6.60
C SER A 419 -12.92 22.85 -5.18
N ARG A 420 -12.53 23.95 -4.52
CA ARG A 420 -12.06 23.93 -3.12
C ARG A 420 -13.20 23.72 -2.11
N GLU A 421 -14.43 24.05 -2.48
CA GLU A 421 -15.58 23.97 -1.57
C GLU A 421 -15.87 22.55 -1.08
N HIS A 422 -15.67 21.55 -1.94
CA HIS A 422 -15.86 20.14 -1.59
C HIS A 422 -15.03 19.77 -0.36
N PHE A 423 -13.76 20.15 -0.36
CA PHE A 423 -12.81 19.83 0.71
C PHE A 423 -13.17 20.50 2.03
N LEU A 424 -13.63 21.76 2.01
CA LEU A 424 -14.07 22.48 3.21
C LEU A 424 -15.33 21.87 3.86
N LYS A 425 -16.11 21.11 3.09
CA LYS A 425 -17.33 20.43 3.54
C LYS A 425 -17.08 19.01 4.05
N LEU A 426 -15.86 18.46 3.91
CA LEU A 426 -15.54 17.12 4.38
C LEU A 426 -15.68 17.02 5.91
N ARG A 427 -16.31 15.93 6.36
CA ARG A 427 -16.55 15.63 7.79
C ARG A 427 -16.25 14.17 8.06
N PRO A 428 -15.84 13.80 9.29
CA PRO A 428 -15.71 12.40 9.68
C PRO A 428 -17.03 11.65 9.52
N SER A 429 -16.94 10.34 9.30
CA SER A 429 -18.08 9.44 9.35
C SER A 429 -18.93 9.64 10.61
N ILE A 430 -20.25 9.72 10.43
CA ILE A 430 -21.22 9.83 11.53
C ILE A 430 -21.09 8.66 12.52
N PHE A 431 -20.70 7.47 12.04
CA PHE A 431 -20.49 6.30 12.89
C PHE A 431 -19.31 6.50 13.84
N THR A 432 -18.21 7.08 13.36
CA THR A 432 -17.04 7.40 14.19
C THR A 432 -17.39 8.45 15.23
N VAL A 433 -18.14 9.49 14.84
CA VAL A 433 -18.62 10.52 15.78
C VAL A 433 -19.48 9.88 16.88
N LYS A 434 -20.46 9.05 16.50
CA LYS A 434 -21.30 8.34 17.47
C LYS A 434 -20.49 7.42 18.38
N TRP A 435 -19.47 6.74 17.85
CA TRP A 435 -18.58 5.88 18.64
C TRP A 435 -17.84 6.67 19.72
N CYS A 436 -17.22 7.79 19.37
CA CYS A 436 -16.57 8.66 20.35
C CYS A 436 -17.54 9.11 21.45
N MET A 437 -18.80 9.41 21.10
CA MET A 437 -19.83 9.83 22.06
C MET A 437 -20.40 8.68 22.90
N SER A 438 -20.22 7.43 22.47
CA SER A 438 -20.76 6.25 23.14
C SER A 438 -19.88 5.75 24.29
N ILE A 439 -18.68 6.32 24.46
CA ILE A 439 -17.77 6.00 25.55
C ILE A 439 -17.87 7.11 26.62
N ASP A 440 -17.86 6.72 27.89
CA ASP A 440 -17.78 7.64 29.02
C ASP A 440 -16.34 8.00 29.40
N ASP A 441 -16.19 8.92 30.34
CA ASP A 441 -14.91 9.37 30.90
C ASP A 441 -14.11 8.27 31.61
N THR A 442 -14.76 7.18 32.00
CA THR A 442 -14.11 6.02 32.63
C THR A 442 -13.63 4.98 31.61
N GLY A 443 -13.96 5.16 30.33
CA GLY A 443 -13.61 4.27 29.23
C GLY A 443 -14.61 3.13 28.99
N TYR A 444 -15.80 3.18 29.61
CA TYR A 444 -16.85 2.18 29.41
C TYR A 444 -17.94 2.71 28.46
N TRP A 445 -18.74 1.77 27.93
CA TRP A 445 -19.82 2.08 26.99
C TRP A 445 -21.04 2.62 27.74
N ARG A 446 -21.55 3.77 27.29
CA ARG A 446 -22.80 4.35 27.79
C ARG A 446 -23.98 3.41 27.50
N SER A 447 -24.98 3.41 28.38
CA SER A 447 -26.23 2.68 28.13
C SER A 447 -26.97 3.28 26.93
N LEU A 448 -27.59 2.44 26.11
CA LEU A 448 -28.29 2.85 24.88
C LEU A 448 -29.53 3.72 25.13
N GLU A 449 -29.99 3.82 26.38
CA GLU A 449 -31.15 4.63 26.77
C GLU A 449 -30.86 6.14 26.71
N ASN A 450 -29.58 6.54 26.65
CA ASN A 450 -29.15 7.94 26.75
C ASN A 450 -28.50 8.51 25.47
N VAL A 451 -28.61 7.82 24.32
CA VAL A 451 -28.02 8.28 23.05
C VAL A 451 -29.12 8.40 21.99
N VAL A 452 -29.90 9.49 22.08
CA VAL A 452 -30.84 9.94 21.05
C VAL A 452 -30.24 11.10 20.27
#